data_AF-A0A2D3V335-F1
#
_entry.id   AF-A0A2D3V335-F1
#
_cell.length_a   1.000
_cell.length_b   1.000
_cell.length_c   1.000
_cell.angle_alpha   90.00
_cell.angle_beta   90.00
_cell.angle_gamma   90.00
#
_symmetry.space_group_name_H-M   'P 1'
#
loop_
_entity.id
_entity.type
_entity.pdbx_description
1 polymer ?
#
loop_
_entity_poly.entity_id
_entity_poly.type
_entity_poly.pdbx_seq_one_letter_code
_entity_poly.pdbx_strand_id
1 'polypeptide(L)' 'MSRMDNNSWSDPGTSSVNGLFSLINHSCEPNSQWKSEGSHLTLRVTASRDIIKGEQIFIEYDQFMSTSP' A
#
# COMPACT_ATOMS: atom_id res chain seq x y z
N MET A 1 -17.15 -2.86 -11.12
CA MET A 1 -15.74 -3.25 -11.37
C MET A 1 -14.80 -2.13 -10.93
N SER A 2 -15.00 -0.89 -11.36
CA SER A 2 -14.21 0.30 -10.98
C SER A 2 -13.76 0.45 -9.52
N ARG A 3 -14.57 0.06 -8.52
CA ARG A 3 -14.15 0.09 -7.11
C ARG A 3 -13.09 -0.95 -6.75
N MET A 4 -13.16 -2.15 -7.32
CA MET A 4 -12.17 -3.19 -7.06
C MET A 4 -10.86 -2.80 -7.75
N ASP A 5 -10.92 -2.40 -9.01
CA ASP A 5 -9.74 -2.04 -9.82
C ASP A 5 -8.89 -0.93 -9.17
N ASN A 6 -9.54 0.07 -8.56
CA ASN A 6 -8.83 1.20 -7.92
C ASN A 6 -8.32 0.91 -6.50
N ASN A 7 -8.88 -0.08 -5.81
CA ASN A 7 -8.64 -0.29 -4.37
C ASN A 7 -8.07 -1.67 -4.04
N SER A 8 -7.94 -2.54 -5.05
CA SER A 8 -7.26 -3.81 -4.91
C SER A 8 -5.76 -3.57 -4.82
N TRP A 9 -5.12 -4.25 -3.89
CA TRP A 9 -3.70 -4.52 -3.95
C TRP A 9 -3.53 -5.97 -4.41
N SER A 10 -2.44 -6.25 -5.10
CA SER A 10 -2.18 -7.58 -5.65
C SER A 10 -0.72 -7.96 -5.45
N ASP A 11 -0.51 -9.26 -5.24
CA ASP A 11 0.76 -9.95 -5.42
C ASP A 11 0.56 -11.15 -6.37
N PRO A 12 1.60 -11.87 -6.80
CA PRO A 12 1.48 -12.97 -7.76
C PRO A 12 0.53 -14.09 -7.34
N GLY A 13 0.21 -14.21 -6.05
CA GLY A 13 -0.67 -15.26 -5.53
C GLY A 13 -2.08 -14.81 -5.20
N THR A 14 -2.28 -13.50 -4.92
CA THR A 14 -3.54 -13.00 -4.35
C THR A 14 -3.85 -11.58 -4.81
N SER A 15 -5.12 -11.32 -5.12
CA SER A 15 -5.69 -9.97 -5.21
C SER A 15 -6.70 -9.78 -4.09
N SER A 16 -6.60 -8.67 -3.35
CA SER A 16 -7.44 -8.41 -2.19
C SER A 16 -7.73 -6.92 -2.01
N VAL A 17 -8.83 -6.61 -1.31
CA VAL A 17 -9.21 -5.24 -0.97
C VAL A 17 -9.20 -5.08 0.54
N ASN A 18 -8.53 -4.06 1.04
CA ASN A 18 -8.58 -3.68 2.46
C ASN A 18 -9.08 -2.23 2.57
N GLY A 19 -10.21 -2.04 3.26
CA GLY A 19 -10.89 -0.74 3.31
C GLY A 19 -10.06 0.40 3.90
N LEU A 20 -9.23 0.13 4.91
CA LEU A 20 -8.35 1.15 5.50
C LEU A 20 -7.17 1.47 4.58
N PHE A 21 -6.57 0.44 3.99
CA PHE A 21 -5.47 0.61 3.04
C PHE A 21 -5.89 1.43 1.81
N SER A 22 -7.13 1.25 1.36
CA SER A 22 -7.71 1.95 0.20
C SER A 22 -7.87 3.47 0.41
N LEU A 23 -7.67 3.97 1.64
CA LEU A 23 -7.70 5.41 1.93
C LEU A 23 -6.34 6.08 1.72
N ILE A 24 -5.26 5.30 1.62
CA ILE A 24 -3.91 5.81 1.51
C ILE A 24 -3.63 6.14 0.05
N ASN A 25 -3.25 7.39 -0.21
CA ASN A 25 -2.98 7.85 -1.57
C ASN A 25 -1.57 7.46 -2.03
N HIS A 26 -1.40 7.53 -3.34
CA HIS A 26 -0.12 7.29 -4.00
C HIS A 26 0.80 8.52 -3.99
N SER A 27 2.12 8.29 -3.85
CA SER A 27 3.19 9.20 -4.24
C SER A 27 4.39 8.39 -4.77
N CYS A 28 5.12 8.90 -5.77
CA CYS A 28 6.40 8.32 -6.22
C CYS A 28 7.55 8.60 -5.22
N GLU A 29 7.35 9.53 -4.28
CA GLU A 29 8.24 9.80 -3.15
C GLU A 29 7.45 9.62 -1.84
N PRO A 30 7.08 8.38 -1.49
CA PRO A 30 6.17 8.14 -0.37
C PRO A 30 6.87 8.32 0.98
N ASN A 31 6.11 8.77 1.98
CA ASN A 31 6.57 8.88 3.37
C ASN A 31 6.27 7.63 4.21
N SER A 32 5.72 6.59 3.58
CA SER A 32 5.50 5.27 4.17
C SER A 32 5.76 4.16 3.16
N GLN A 33 6.16 3.00 3.68
CA GLN A 33 6.29 1.75 2.94
C GLN A 33 5.23 0.76 3.41
N TRP A 34 4.81 -0.15 2.53
CA TRP A 34 3.92 -1.23 2.92
C TRP A 34 4.43 -2.60 2.48
N LYS A 35 3.98 -3.64 3.18
CA LYS A 35 4.20 -5.04 2.81
C LYS A 35 3.03 -5.92 3.26
N SER A 36 2.80 -7.00 2.52
CA SER A 36 1.90 -8.07 2.91
C SER A 36 2.61 -9.03 3.89
N GLU A 37 1.94 -9.39 4.98
CA GLU A 37 2.41 -10.34 5.98
C GLU A 37 1.39 -11.47 6.15
N GLY A 38 1.87 -12.68 6.44
CA GLY A 38 1.05 -13.84 6.80
C GLY A 38 -0.04 -14.17 5.78
N SER A 39 0.23 -15.08 4.84
CA SER A 39 -0.74 -15.58 3.85
C SER A 39 -1.71 -14.52 3.29
N HIS A 40 -1.23 -13.29 3.06
CA HIS A 40 -1.97 -12.20 2.42
C HIS A 40 -3.12 -11.59 3.24
N LEU A 41 -3.19 -11.89 4.54
CA LEU A 41 -4.28 -11.42 5.43
C LEU A 41 -3.93 -10.13 6.17
N THR A 42 -2.64 -9.79 6.28
CA THR A 42 -2.19 -8.60 7.01
C THR A 42 -1.41 -7.68 6.08
N LEU A 43 -1.76 -6.39 6.08
CA LEU A 43 -0.96 -5.34 5.46
C LEU A 43 -0.29 -4.53 6.56
N ARG A 44 1.04 -4.50 6.56
CA ARG A 44 1.82 -3.62 7.44
C ARG A 44 2.22 -2.38 6.67
N VAL A 45 1.87 -1.21 7.21
CA VAL A 45 2.34 0.11 6.73
C VAL A 45 3.29 0.68 7.78
N THR A 46 4.46 1.16 7.37
CA THR A 46 5.51 1.67 8.24
C THR A 46 6.03 2.99 7.70
N ALA A 47 6.11 4.02 8.53
CA ALA A 47 6.68 5.31 8.15
C ALA A 47 8.15 5.17 7.74
N SER A 48 8.54 5.74 6.60
CA SER A 48 9.92 5.71 6.09
C SER A 48 10.75 6.91 6.56
N ARG A 49 10.08 7.95 7.08
CA ARG A 49 10.64 9.14 7.69
C ARG A 49 9.67 9.70 8.74
N ASP A 50 10.09 10.73 9.47
CA ASP A 50 9.19 11.46 10.36
C ASP A 50 8.01 12.06 9.58
N ILE A 51 6.80 11.93 10.13
CA ILE A 51 5.55 12.46 9.59
C ILE A 51 4.96 13.40 10.64
N ILE A 52 4.79 14.67 10.29
CA ILE A 52 4.28 15.67 11.23
C ILE A 52 2.74 15.61 11.32
N LYS A 53 2.18 16.16 12.41
CA LYS A 53 0.72 16.22 12.59
C LYS A 53 0.06 16.98 11.43
N GLY A 54 -0.92 16.35 10.79
CA GLY A 54 -1.67 16.91 9.67
C GLY A 54 -1.03 16.66 8.30
N GLU A 55 0.17 16.08 8.25
CA GLU A 55 0.76 15.61 7.00
C GLU A 55 0.04 14.34 6.52
N GLN A 56 -0.22 14.27 5.22
CA GLN A 56 -0.86 13.10 4.60
C GLN A 56 0.11 11.92 4.49
N ILE A 57 -0.39 10.72 4.76
CA ILE A 57 0.35 9.47 4.56
C ILE A 57 0.24 9.05 3.10
N PHE A 58 1.37 8.72 2.48
CA PHE A 58 1.47 8.25 1.10
C PHE A 58 2.22 6.92 1.01
N ILE A 59 1.81 6.08 0.06
CA ILE A 59 2.49 4.84 -0.32
C ILE A 59 2.82 4.83 -1.81
N GLU A 60 3.72 3.96 -2.24
CA GLU A 60 3.87 3.62 -3.65
C GLU A 60 2.91 2.46 -4.00
N TYR A 61 2.02 2.64 -4.97
CA TYR A 61 1.07 1.58 -5.35
C TYR A 61 1.79 0.41 -6.02
N ASP A 62 2.85 0.70 -6.76
CA ASP A 62 3.66 -0.30 -7.47
C ASP A 62 4.81 -0.87 -6.63
N GLN A 63 4.83 -0.63 -5.31
CA GLN A 63 5.93 -1.07 -4.42
C GLN A 63 6.16 -2.60 -4.45
N PHE A 64 5.09 -3.37 -4.70
CA PHE A 64 5.23 -4.82 -4.86
C PHE A 64 5.98 -5.18 -6.15
N MET A 65 5.76 -4.44 -7.23
CA MET A 65 6.44 -4.66 -8.51
C MET A 65 7.89 -4.17 -8.47
N SER A 66 8.20 -3.12 -7.69
CA SER A 66 9.57 -2.58 -7.58
C SER A 66 10.53 -3.45 -6.76
N THR A 67 10.01 -4.42 -6.00
CA THR A 67 10.80 -5.35 -5.18
C THR A 67 11.03 -6.71 -5.84
N SER A 68 10.52 -6.93 -7.06
CA SER A 68 10.86 -8.07 -7.91
C SER A 68 12.02 -7.67 -8.84
N PRO A 69 13.15 -8.43 -8.87
CA PRO A 69 14.30 -8.13 -9.72
C PRO A 69 13.99 -8.24 -11.22
#